data_AF-A0A1B9Z6B3-F1
#
_entry.id   AF-A0A1B9Z6B3-F1
#
_cell.length_a   1.000
_cell.length_b   1.000
_cell.length_c   1.000
_cell.angle_alpha   90.00
_cell.angle_beta   90.00
_cell.angle_gamma   90.00
#
_symmetry.space_group_name_H-M   'P 1'
#
loop_
_entity.id
_entity.type
_entity.pdbx_description
1 polymer ?
#
loop_
_entity_poly.entity_id
_entity_poly.type
_entity_poly.pdbx_seq_one_letter_code
_entity_poly.pdbx_strand_id
1 'polypeptide(L)'
;MNLRLVAAVLFALSLPACACAQSPDLAAIARSSGTPDIPGLKMVWLAPWGDRARAHPWRNIIVHQTEGPAGSARGGALAQSKNPTRRGVMVWVETDGTVYWAVGEHLVPTHGDGANRNDNKYIDNGPTYRQVVGGNSIGVEFAGNFPDVTRGPTDAQVAAWRILVKVLRARYGIPLDRVYAHNWIDFKDARYCEGCALARMAREWGE
;
A
#
# COMPACT_ATOMS: atom_id res chain seq x y z
N MET A 1 -38.87 -41.83 -42.94
CA MET A 1 -38.13 -40.68 -42.39
C MET A 1 -37.92 -40.95 -40.90
N ASN A 2 -36.71 -41.36 -40.51
CA ASN A 2 -36.44 -42.04 -39.24
C ASN A 2 -36.27 -41.06 -38.07
N LEU A 3 -37.19 -41.09 -37.11
CA LEU A 3 -37.22 -40.29 -35.87
C LEU A 3 -36.05 -40.54 -34.88
N ARG A 4 -35.01 -41.30 -35.27
CA ARG A 4 -33.90 -41.68 -34.39
C ARG A 4 -32.69 -40.72 -34.44
N LEU A 5 -32.72 -39.72 -35.31
CA LEU A 5 -31.59 -38.78 -35.50
C LEU A 5 -31.72 -37.45 -34.74
N VAL A 6 -32.85 -37.19 -34.07
CA VAL A 6 -33.09 -35.89 -33.39
C VAL A 6 -32.57 -35.87 -31.94
N ALA A 7 -32.29 -37.04 -31.33
CA ALA A 7 -31.86 -37.11 -29.93
C ALA A 7 -30.35 -36.87 -29.69
N ALA A 8 -29.53 -36.73 -30.74
CA ALA A 8 -28.07 -36.64 -30.60
C ALA A 8 -27.53 -35.19 -30.59
N VAL A 9 -28.36 -34.17 -30.82
CA VAL A 9 -27.90 -32.77 -30.98
C VAL A 9 -28.13 -31.92 -29.72
N LEU A 10 -28.93 -32.38 -28.75
CA LEU A 10 -29.33 -31.58 -27.58
C LEU A 10 -28.43 -31.74 -26.34
N PHE A 11 -27.39 -32.57 -26.37
CA PHE A 11 -26.50 -32.80 -25.23
C PHE A 11 -25.13 -32.08 -25.31
N ALA A 12 -24.92 -31.25 -26.33
CA ALA A 12 -23.63 -30.58 -26.58
C ALA A 12 -23.55 -29.12 -26.07
N LEU A 13 -24.52 -28.64 -25.28
CA LEU A 13 -24.57 -27.22 -24.86
C LEU A 13 -24.51 -26.97 -23.34
N SER A 14 -24.26 -27.99 -22.51
CA SER A 14 -23.95 -27.79 -21.09
C SER A 14 -22.44 -27.76 -20.87
N LEU A 15 -21.74 -26.82 -21.51
CA LEU A 15 -20.44 -26.39 -21.01
C LEU A 15 -20.72 -25.67 -19.68
N PRO A 16 -20.17 -26.12 -18.53
CA PRO A 16 -20.16 -25.26 -17.36
C PRO A 16 -19.39 -24.01 -17.79
N ALA A 17 -20.07 -22.87 -17.81
CA ALA A 17 -19.38 -21.60 -17.85
C ALA A 17 -18.36 -21.65 -16.72
N CYS A 18 -17.07 -21.69 -17.06
CA CYS A 18 -16.03 -21.33 -16.11
C CYS A 18 -16.44 -19.94 -15.62
N ALA A 19 -17.03 -19.90 -14.41
CA ALA A 19 -17.12 -18.68 -13.67
C ALA A 19 -15.67 -18.29 -13.44
N CYS A 20 -15.12 -17.45 -14.32
CA CYS A 20 -13.94 -16.67 -14.02
C CYS A 20 -14.30 -16.00 -12.70
N ALA A 21 -13.68 -16.45 -11.61
CA ALA A 21 -13.81 -15.81 -10.33
C ALA A 21 -13.44 -14.35 -10.57
N GLN A 22 -14.44 -13.47 -10.59
CA GLN A 22 -14.21 -12.05 -10.60
C GLN A 22 -13.33 -11.82 -9.38
N SER A 23 -12.09 -11.38 -9.60
CA SER A 23 -11.25 -10.89 -8.51
C SER A 23 -12.15 -9.95 -7.71
N PRO A 24 -12.42 -10.20 -6.41
CA PRO A 24 -13.38 -9.40 -5.70
C PRO A 24 -12.96 -7.95 -5.83
N ASP A 25 -13.94 -7.13 -6.19
CA ASP A 25 -13.73 -5.73 -6.50
C ASP A 25 -12.96 -5.07 -5.35
N LEU A 26 -11.69 -4.71 -5.60
CA LEU A 26 -10.85 -4.06 -4.60
C LEU A 26 -11.52 -2.77 -4.09
N ALA A 27 -12.35 -2.11 -4.92
CA ALA A 27 -13.11 -0.95 -4.50
C ALA A 27 -14.26 -1.32 -3.54
N ALA A 28 -14.86 -2.50 -3.65
CA ALA A 28 -15.82 -3.01 -2.68
C ALA A 28 -15.13 -3.35 -1.35
N ILE A 29 -14.00 -4.05 -1.38
CA ILE A 29 -13.20 -4.35 -0.19
C ILE A 29 -12.75 -3.06 0.49
N ALA A 30 -12.26 -2.08 -0.27
CA ALA A 30 -11.79 -0.79 0.24
C ALA A 30 -12.89 0.01 0.95
N ARG A 31 -14.17 -0.26 0.69
CA ARG A 31 -15.32 0.35 1.37
C ARG A 31 -15.75 -0.39 2.65
N SER A 32 -15.26 -1.61 2.87
CA SER A 32 -15.62 -2.42 4.04
C SER A 32 -14.99 -1.91 5.35
N SER A 33 -15.37 -2.53 6.46
CA SER A 33 -14.82 -2.31 7.80
C SER A 33 -14.40 -3.64 8.42
N GLY A 34 -13.66 -3.58 9.52
CA GLY A 34 -13.14 -4.76 10.21
C GLY A 34 -11.78 -5.18 9.67
N THR A 35 -11.57 -6.49 9.52
CA THR A 35 -10.30 -7.08 9.10
C THR A 35 -10.51 -7.90 7.82
N PRO A 36 -10.84 -7.25 6.68
CA PRO A 36 -11.17 -7.98 5.48
C PRO A 36 -9.97 -8.78 4.99
N ASP A 37 -10.26 -9.92 4.38
CA ASP A 37 -9.30 -10.58 3.52
C ASP A 37 -9.16 -9.79 2.22
N ILE A 38 -7.92 -9.58 1.79
CA ILE A 38 -7.62 -8.82 0.56
C ILE A 38 -6.87 -9.77 -0.36
N PRO A 39 -7.50 -10.25 -1.45
CA PRO A 39 -6.88 -11.26 -2.29
C PRO A 39 -5.54 -10.82 -2.85
N GLY A 40 -4.57 -11.74 -2.75
CA GLY A 40 -3.18 -11.50 -3.11
C GLY A 40 -2.35 -10.76 -2.06
N LEU A 41 -2.94 -10.35 -0.93
CA LEU A 41 -2.20 -9.82 0.22
C LEU A 41 -2.23 -10.79 1.39
N LYS A 42 -1.06 -10.99 2.01
CA LYS A 42 -0.95 -11.65 3.32
C LYS A 42 -1.10 -10.59 4.41
N MET A 43 -2.35 -10.33 4.81
CA MET A 43 -2.67 -9.31 5.81
C MET A 43 -2.50 -9.81 7.24
N VAL A 44 -1.90 -8.98 8.09
CA VAL A 44 -1.89 -9.12 9.56
C VAL A 44 -2.46 -7.85 10.16
N TRP A 45 -3.64 -7.96 10.76
CA TRP A 45 -4.36 -6.84 11.34
C TRP A 45 -3.98 -6.68 12.83
N LEU A 46 -3.37 -5.56 13.19
CA LEU A 46 -3.18 -5.15 14.60
C LEU A 46 -4.21 -4.10 15.01
N ALA A 47 -4.77 -3.39 14.03
CA ALA A 47 -5.93 -2.52 14.20
C ALA A 47 -6.92 -2.77 13.05
N PRO A 48 -8.22 -2.96 13.33
CA PRO A 48 -9.22 -3.14 12.29
C PRO A 48 -9.48 -1.82 11.56
N TRP A 49 -9.94 -1.92 10.32
CA TRP A 49 -10.58 -0.81 9.63
C TRP A 49 -11.87 -0.39 10.33
N GLY A 50 -12.03 0.92 10.47
CA GLY A 50 -13.25 1.54 10.95
C GLY A 50 -14.24 1.81 9.84
N ASP A 51 -15.24 2.62 10.17
CA ASP A 51 -16.06 3.29 9.17
C ASP A 51 -15.20 4.32 8.45
N ARG A 52 -15.12 4.20 7.11
CA ARG A 52 -14.36 5.10 6.24
C ARG A 52 -14.77 6.56 6.43
N ALA A 53 -16.04 6.85 6.70
CA ALA A 53 -16.51 8.22 6.93
C ALA A 53 -15.91 8.86 8.19
N ARG A 54 -15.39 8.05 9.11
CA ARG A 54 -14.71 8.48 10.35
C ARG A 54 -13.19 8.34 10.27
N ALA A 55 -12.64 7.96 9.12
CA ALA A 55 -11.20 7.94 8.92
C ALA A 55 -10.63 9.36 8.94
N HIS A 56 -9.36 9.50 9.27
CA HIS A 56 -8.65 10.76 9.10
C HIS A 56 -8.64 11.13 7.61
N PRO A 57 -8.77 12.43 7.22
CA PRO A 57 -8.89 12.84 5.83
C PRO A 57 -7.56 12.77 5.08
N TRP A 58 -7.07 11.56 4.86
CA TRP A 58 -5.85 11.26 4.12
C TRP A 58 -5.93 11.77 2.69
N ARG A 59 -4.89 12.48 2.24
CA ARG A 59 -4.80 13.05 0.89
C ARG A 59 -3.65 12.49 0.07
N ASN A 60 -2.67 11.89 0.74
CA ASN A 60 -1.41 11.46 0.17
C ASN A 60 -1.02 10.08 0.70
N ILE A 61 -0.16 9.39 -0.03
CA ILE A 61 0.57 8.21 0.46
C ILE A 61 2.05 8.55 0.41
N ILE A 62 2.79 8.27 1.48
CA ILE A 62 4.25 8.40 1.53
C ILE A 62 4.83 7.00 1.75
N VAL A 63 5.68 6.58 0.83
CA VAL A 63 6.36 5.30 0.87
C VAL A 63 7.77 5.49 1.43
N HIS A 64 8.12 4.62 2.38
CA HIS A 64 9.37 4.61 3.13
C HIS A 64 10.09 3.27 2.91
N GLN A 65 11.39 3.25 3.22
CA GLN A 65 12.15 2.03 3.43
C GLN A 65 12.92 2.16 4.73
N THR A 66 12.88 1.13 5.58
CA THR A 66 13.14 1.31 7.02
C THR A 66 14.61 1.47 7.33
N GLU A 67 15.48 1.16 6.36
CA GLU A 67 16.92 0.99 6.57
C GLU A 67 17.21 -0.01 7.70
N GLY A 68 16.26 -0.93 7.93
CA GLY A 68 16.27 -1.95 8.98
C GLY A 68 16.45 -3.36 8.40
N PRO A 69 16.84 -4.34 9.24
CA PRO A 69 17.07 -5.71 8.80
C PRO A 69 15.77 -6.37 8.33
N ALA A 70 15.88 -7.39 7.47
CA ALA A 70 14.76 -8.25 7.13
C ALA A 70 14.15 -8.86 8.41
N GLY A 71 12.82 -8.98 8.47
CA GLY A 71 12.11 -9.45 9.66
C GLY A 71 11.74 -8.34 10.67
N SER A 72 12.10 -7.08 10.41
CA SER A 72 11.85 -5.98 11.34
C SER A 72 10.44 -5.38 11.24
N ALA A 73 9.68 -5.66 10.16
CA ALA A 73 8.37 -5.04 9.93
C ALA A 73 7.38 -5.44 11.03
N ARG A 74 7.37 -6.70 11.45
CA ARG A 74 6.49 -7.18 12.53
C ARG A 74 6.74 -6.46 13.85
N GLY A 75 8.02 -6.30 14.21
CA GLY A 75 8.42 -5.61 15.44
C GLY A 75 8.02 -4.13 15.40
N GLY A 76 8.26 -3.47 14.25
CA GLY A 76 7.84 -2.09 14.00
C GLY A 76 6.33 -1.91 14.12
N ALA A 77 5.56 -2.80 13.48
CA ALA A 77 4.10 -2.78 13.52
C ALA A 77 3.54 -2.98 14.94
N LEU A 78 4.08 -3.92 15.72
CA LEU A 78 3.67 -4.15 17.11
C LEU A 78 4.00 -2.93 18.00
N ALA A 79 5.19 -2.36 17.83
CA ALA A 79 5.59 -1.17 18.57
C ALA A 79 4.72 0.04 18.22
N GLN A 80 4.33 0.19 16.94
CA GLN A 80 3.42 1.23 16.49
C GLN A 80 2.02 1.02 17.03
N SER A 81 1.48 -0.20 16.96
CA SER A 81 0.15 -0.53 17.49
C SER A 81 0.04 -0.22 18.99
N LYS A 82 1.11 -0.49 19.76
CA LYS A 82 1.18 -0.17 21.19
C LYS A 82 1.21 1.35 21.48
N ASN A 83 1.81 2.14 20.60
CA ASN A 83 1.88 3.60 20.75
C ASN A 83 1.62 4.29 19.40
N PRO A 84 0.36 4.43 18.97
CA PRO A 84 0.02 4.82 17.59
C PRO A 84 0.61 6.15 17.08
N THR A 85 0.93 7.08 17.97
CA THR A 85 1.48 8.40 17.62
C THR A 85 3.01 8.46 17.63
N ARG A 86 3.69 7.36 17.98
CA ARG A 86 5.15 7.28 17.94
C ARG A 86 5.68 7.53 16.52
N ARG A 87 7.00 7.74 16.42
CA ARG A 87 7.70 7.71 15.14
C ARG A 87 7.54 6.34 14.46
N GLY A 88 7.08 6.37 13.22
CA GLY A 88 6.76 5.21 12.39
C GLY A 88 5.44 5.41 11.66
N VAL A 89 5.02 4.39 10.92
CA VAL A 89 3.96 4.47 9.91
C VAL A 89 2.69 3.71 10.29
N MET A 90 1.62 3.90 9.52
CA MET A 90 0.38 3.14 9.67
C MET A 90 0.50 1.69 9.18
N VAL A 91 1.19 1.47 8.06
CA VAL A 91 1.25 0.17 7.38
C VAL A 91 2.70 -0.27 7.18
N TRP A 92 3.04 -1.49 7.58
CA TRP A 92 4.38 -2.06 7.45
C TRP A 92 4.37 -3.23 6.47
N VAL A 93 5.41 -3.37 5.66
CA VAL A 93 5.54 -4.44 4.65
C VAL A 93 6.87 -5.17 4.86
N GLU A 94 6.79 -6.47 5.11
CA GLU A 94 7.93 -7.35 5.31
C GLU A 94 8.53 -7.83 3.98
N THR A 95 9.78 -8.32 3.99
CA THR A 95 10.47 -8.84 2.81
C THR A 95 9.79 -10.04 2.15
N ASP A 96 8.92 -10.75 2.87
CA ASP A 96 8.10 -11.84 2.33
C ASP A 96 6.74 -11.38 1.76
N GLY A 97 6.48 -10.06 1.72
CA GLY A 97 5.23 -9.49 1.26
C GLY A 97 4.11 -9.46 2.30
N THR A 98 4.35 -9.89 3.55
CA THR A 98 3.38 -9.73 4.64
C THR A 98 3.12 -8.26 4.92
N VAL A 99 1.84 -7.87 4.95
CA VAL A 99 1.41 -6.49 5.23
C VAL A 99 0.81 -6.44 6.63
N TYR A 100 1.38 -5.63 7.50
CA TYR A 100 0.87 -5.38 8.84
C TYR A 100 0.12 -4.05 8.88
N TRP A 101 -1.17 -4.10 9.20
CA TRP A 101 -1.96 -2.91 9.47
C TRP A 101 -1.85 -2.55 10.95
N ALA A 102 -0.97 -1.60 11.27
CA ALA A 102 -0.53 -1.36 12.65
C ALA A 102 -1.45 -0.41 13.44
N VAL A 103 -2.02 0.60 12.77
CA VAL A 103 -2.71 1.72 13.41
C VAL A 103 -4.10 1.93 12.83
N GLY A 104 -5.08 2.24 13.69
CA GLY A 104 -6.42 2.61 13.25
C GLY A 104 -6.41 3.87 12.39
N GLU A 105 -7.17 3.86 11.30
CA GLU A 105 -7.13 4.89 10.24
C GLU A 105 -7.59 6.30 10.63
N HIS A 106 -8.11 6.47 11.85
CA HIS A 106 -8.49 7.76 12.44
C HIS A 106 -7.34 8.40 13.25
N LEU A 107 -6.23 7.68 13.45
CA LEU A 107 -5.05 8.13 14.18
C LEU A 107 -3.94 8.48 13.20
N VAL A 108 -3.08 9.41 13.60
CA VAL A 108 -1.97 9.94 12.78
C VAL A 108 -0.62 9.51 13.36
N PRO A 109 0.10 8.57 12.72
CA PRO A 109 1.48 8.24 13.05
C PRO A 109 2.46 9.36 12.70
N THR A 110 3.63 9.37 13.33
CA THR A 110 4.69 10.35 13.03
C THR A 110 5.71 9.75 12.05
N HIS A 111 5.52 9.93 10.74
CA HIS A 111 6.43 9.37 9.73
C HIS A 111 6.94 10.36 8.68
N GLY A 112 6.46 11.59 8.69
CA GLY A 112 6.93 12.66 7.81
C GLY A 112 7.52 13.81 8.61
N ASP A 113 7.79 14.91 7.93
CA ASP A 113 8.09 16.23 8.52
C ASP A 113 9.46 16.36 9.21
N GLY A 114 10.44 15.52 8.84
CA GLY A 114 11.79 15.54 9.42
C GLY A 114 12.54 16.84 9.19
N ALA A 115 12.49 17.39 7.97
CA ALA A 115 12.97 18.73 7.67
C ALA A 115 11.87 19.65 7.13
N ASN A 116 11.01 19.17 6.20
CA ASN A 116 9.97 19.98 5.53
C ASN A 116 10.46 21.39 5.18
N ARG A 117 11.55 21.46 4.39
CA ARG A 117 12.21 22.69 3.90
C ARG A 117 12.16 22.70 2.39
N ASN A 118 12.13 23.86 1.73
CA ASN A 118 12.12 23.98 0.26
C ASN A 118 13.49 24.36 -0.33
N ASP A 119 14.57 24.16 0.41
CA ASP A 119 15.94 24.52 0.02
C ASP A 119 16.80 23.29 -0.31
N ASN A 120 16.17 22.17 -0.67
CA ASN A 120 16.90 20.95 -1.03
C ASN A 120 17.69 21.18 -2.33
N LYS A 121 19.02 21.16 -2.21
CA LYS A 121 19.95 21.36 -3.34
C LYS A 121 20.02 20.17 -4.32
N TYR A 122 19.39 19.04 -3.97
CA TYR A 122 19.49 17.79 -4.71
C TYR A 122 18.20 17.43 -5.46
N ILE A 123 17.04 17.78 -4.90
CA ILE A 123 15.72 17.42 -5.43
C ILE A 123 14.81 18.63 -5.23
N ASP A 124 14.13 19.07 -6.30
CA ASP A 124 13.10 20.09 -6.18
C ASP A 124 11.88 19.53 -5.44
N ASN A 125 11.66 20.01 -4.22
CA ASN A 125 10.51 19.68 -3.39
C ASN A 125 9.59 20.90 -3.17
N GLY A 126 9.76 21.98 -3.93
CA GLY A 126 8.87 23.14 -3.89
C GLY A 126 7.39 22.78 -4.04
N PRO A 127 6.99 21.89 -4.98
CA PRO A 127 5.61 21.46 -5.13
C PRO A 127 5.02 20.67 -3.95
N THR A 128 5.86 20.04 -3.11
CA THR A 128 5.43 19.21 -1.99
C THR A 128 5.63 19.87 -0.63
N TYR A 129 6.45 20.92 -0.55
CA TYR A 129 6.73 21.70 0.64
C TYR A 129 5.47 22.18 1.35
N ARG A 130 5.29 21.77 2.62
CA ARG A 130 4.09 22.02 3.44
C ARG A 130 2.76 21.52 2.85
N GLN A 131 2.78 20.84 1.70
CA GLN A 131 1.60 20.28 1.04
C GLN A 131 1.47 18.78 1.29
N VAL A 132 2.59 18.06 1.34
CA VAL A 132 2.65 16.62 1.61
C VAL A 132 3.38 16.44 2.94
N VAL A 133 2.60 16.23 4.01
CA VAL A 133 3.09 16.21 5.40
C VAL A 133 2.54 14.98 6.12
N GLY A 134 3.20 14.56 7.20
CA GLY A 134 2.77 13.36 7.96
C GLY A 134 1.30 13.43 8.36
N GLY A 135 0.83 14.61 8.77
CA GLY A 135 -0.54 14.87 9.17
C GLY A 135 -1.61 14.75 8.07
N ASN A 136 -1.26 14.61 6.79
CA ASN A 136 -2.23 14.42 5.71
C ASN A 136 -1.91 13.23 4.80
N SER A 137 -1.00 12.37 5.24
CA SER A 137 -0.49 11.25 4.44
C SER A 137 -0.52 9.93 5.18
N ILE A 138 -0.74 8.84 4.45
CA ILE A 138 -0.55 7.49 4.97
C ILE A 138 0.90 7.09 4.75
N GLY A 139 1.61 6.75 5.82
CA GLY A 139 2.92 6.13 5.73
C GLY A 139 2.82 4.64 5.44
N VAL A 140 3.61 4.16 4.48
CA VAL A 140 3.83 2.73 4.20
C VAL A 140 5.33 2.44 4.25
N GLU A 141 5.74 1.52 5.13
CA GLU A 141 7.15 1.26 5.45
C GLU A 141 7.58 -0.13 4.97
N PHE A 142 8.61 -0.18 4.14
CA PHE A 142 9.15 -1.44 3.59
C PHE A 142 10.46 -1.82 4.29
N ALA A 143 10.45 -2.93 5.02
CA ALA A 143 11.61 -3.42 5.75
C ALA A 143 12.62 -4.15 4.84
N GLY A 144 13.88 -4.23 5.27
CA GLY A 144 14.83 -5.24 4.77
C GLY A 144 15.97 -4.77 3.89
N ASN A 145 16.16 -3.46 3.71
CA ASN A 145 17.32 -2.93 2.98
C ASN A 145 18.55 -2.68 3.88
N PHE A 146 18.57 -3.03 5.17
CA PHE A 146 19.83 -3.04 5.93
C PHE A 146 20.67 -4.29 5.61
N PRO A 147 22.01 -4.21 5.53
CA PRO A 147 22.87 -3.00 5.66
C PRO A 147 23.07 -2.21 4.36
N ASP A 148 22.51 -2.68 3.25
CA ASP A 148 22.66 -2.07 1.93
C ASP A 148 21.42 -1.27 1.54
N VAL A 149 21.40 0.01 1.92
CA VAL A 149 20.23 0.88 1.69
C VAL A 149 19.90 1.09 0.21
N THR A 150 20.81 0.72 -0.70
CA THR A 150 20.57 0.77 -2.15
C THR A 150 19.75 -0.42 -2.66
N ARG A 151 19.60 -1.47 -1.84
CA ARG A 151 18.80 -2.64 -2.16
C ARG A 151 17.33 -2.24 -2.32
N GLY A 152 16.79 -2.60 -3.49
CA GLY A 152 15.37 -2.42 -3.80
C GLY A 152 14.47 -3.36 -2.99
N PRO A 153 13.14 -3.17 -3.10
CA PRO A 153 12.17 -4.09 -2.52
C PRO A 153 12.28 -5.48 -3.16
N THR A 154 11.92 -6.53 -2.42
CA THR A 154 11.83 -7.90 -2.93
C THR A 154 10.64 -8.05 -3.89
N ASP A 155 10.65 -9.11 -4.71
CA ASP A 155 9.51 -9.41 -5.60
C ASP A 155 8.20 -9.60 -4.83
N ALA A 156 8.25 -10.18 -3.64
CA ALA A 156 7.08 -10.37 -2.78
C ALA A 156 6.55 -9.01 -2.26
N GLN A 157 7.45 -8.10 -1.89
CA GLN A 157 7.08 -6.72 -1.54
C GLN A 157 6.47 -5.98 -2.73
N VAL A 158 7.03 -6.12 -3.93
CA VAL A 158 6.50 -5.51 -5.16
C VAL A 158 5.11 -6.07 -5.48
N ALA A 159 4.92 -7.38 -5.37
CA ALA A 159 3.62 -8.02 -5.59
C ALA A 159 2.56 -7.55 -4.59
N ALA A 160 2.91 -7.49 -3.31
CA ALA A 160 2.03 -6.94 -2.27
C ALA A 160 1.74 -5.45 -2.53
N TRP A 161 2.75 -4.67 -2.88
CA TRP A 161 2.61 -3.24 -3.11
C TRP A 161 1.65 -2.91 -4.25
N ARG A 162 1.70 -3.68 -5.34
CA ARG A 162 0.83 -3.52 -6.50
C ARG A 162 -0.66 -3.57 -6.15
N ILE A 163 -1.03 -4.37 -5.15
CA ILE A 163 -2.41 -4.49 -4.69
C ILE A 163 -2.68 -3.48 -3.57
N LEU A 164 -1.78 -3.38 -2.60
CA LEU A 164 -1.94 -2.51 -1.43
C LEU A 164 -2.14 -1.04 -1.81
N VAL A 165 -1.37 -0.52 -2.77
CA VAL A 165 -1.51 0.88 -3.19
C VAL A 165 -2.88 1.17 -3.80
N LYS A 166 -3.42 0.23 -4.58
CA LYS A 166 -4.76 0.35 -5.19
C LYS A 166 -5.85 0.36 -4.12
N VAL A 167 -5.72 -0.51 -3.11
CA VAL A 167 -6.63 -0.56 -1.96
C VAL A 167 -6.59 0.75 -1.16
N LEU A 168 -5.41 1.26 -0.83
CA LEU A 168 -5.26 2.52 -0.09
C LEU A 168 -5.88 3.69 -0.87
N ARG A 169 -5.59 3.77 -2.17
CA ARG A 169 -6.15 4.79 -3.05
C ARG A 169 -7.68 4.72 -3.12
N ALA A 170 -8.23 3.53 -3.36
CA ALA A 170 -9.67 3.32 -3.43
C ALA A 170 -10.36 3.62 -2.08
N ARG A 171 -9.74 3.24 -0.95
CA ARG A 171 -10.30 3.45 0.38
C ARG A 171 -10.39 4.93 0.74
N TYR A 172 -9.36 5.70 0.45
CA TYR A 172 -9.29 7.10 0.89
C TYR A 172 -9.55 8.11 -0.23
N GLY A 173 -9.81 7.65 -1.45
CA GLY A 173 -9.99 8.53 -2.60
C GLY A 173 -8.71 9.27 -3.00
N ILE A 174 -7.55 8.62 -2.85
CA ILE A 174 -6.25 9.24 -3.13
C ILE A 174 -5.91 9.07 -4.63
N PRO A 175 -5.72 10.17 -5.38
CA PRO A 175 -5.30 10.12 -6.77
C PRO A 175 -3.94 9.43 -6.99
N LEU A 176 -3.72 8.90 -8.19
CA LEU A 176 -2.50 8.17 -8.57
C LEU A 176 -1.23 9.02 -8.39
N ASP A 177 -1.30 10.29 -8.76
CA ASP A 177 -0.20 11.26 -8.67
C ASP A 177 0.13 11.68 -7.22
N ARG A 178 -0.70 11.28 -6.24
CA ARG A 178 -0.50 11.57 -4.80
C ARG A 178 0.13 10.43 -4.01
N VAL A 179 0.87 9.56 -4.68
CA VAL A 179 1.77 8.58 -4.06
C VAL A 179 3.21 9.10 -4.15
N TYR A 180 3.86 9.36 -3.04
CA TYR A 180 5.18 9.98 -2.98
C TYR A 180 6.19 9.05 -2.32
N ALA A 181 7.44 9.12 -2.77
CA ALA A 181 8.56 8.62 -1.99
C ALA A 181 8.88 9.62 -0.88
N HIS A 182 9.29 9.15 0.30
CA HIS A 182 9.76 10.05 1.36
C HIS A 182 10.89 10.97 0.87
N ASN A 183 11.75 10.44 0.00
CA ASN A 183 12.85 11.20 -0.60
C ASN A 183 12.43 12.38 -1.48
N TRP A 184 11.21 12.37 -2.04
CA TRP A 184 10.72 13.43 -2.94
C TRP A 184 10.14 14.63 -2.21
N ILE A 185 9.86 14.47 -0.93
CA ILE A 185 9.14 15.47 -0.14
C ILE A 185 10.03 16.09 0.94
N ASP A 186 11.00 15.33 1.46
CA ASP A 186 11.87 15.79 2.53
C ASP A 186 13.25 16.22 2.02
N PHE A 187 14.02 16.88 2.87
CA PHE A 187 15.40 17.26 2.59
C PHE A 187 16.31 16.02 2.68
N LYS A 188 16.61 15.41 1.53
CA LYS A 188 17.43 14.19 1.44
C LYS A 188 18.50 14.33 0.36
N ASP A 189 19.61 13.61 0.55
CA ASP A 189 20.76 13.57 -0.37
C ASP A 189 20.45 12.72 -1.60
N ALA A 190 20.82 13.18 -2.81
CA ALA A 190 20.55 12.46 -4.07
C ALA A 190 21.16 11.05 -4.14
N ARG A 191 22.18 10.74 -3.32
CA ARG A 191 22.82 9.41 -3.31
C ARG A 191 21.94 8.32 -2.73
N TYR A 192 20.85 8.69 -2.04
CA TYR A 192 19.89 7.76 -1.48
C TYR A 192 18.48 8.15 -1.91
N CYS A 193 17.61 7.16 -2.13
CA CYS A 193 16.26 7.40 -2.64
C CYS A 193 15.24 6.53 -1.90
N GLU A 194 14.98 6.89 -0.65
CA GLU A 194 14.01 6.24 0.24
C GLU A 194 12.64 6.12 -0.42
N GLY A 195 12.22 4.90 -0.76
CA GLY A 195 10.90 4.61 -1.33
C GLY A 195 10.72 5.02 -2.80
N CYS A 196 11.75 5.51 -3.50
CA CYS A 196 11.60 6.03 -4.86
C CYS A 196 11.16 4.99 -5.89
N ALA A 197 11.76 3.78 -5.86
CA ALA A 197 11.36 2.72 -6.78
C ALA A 197 9.88 2.34 -6.57
N LEU A 198 9.45 2.23 -5.31
CA LEU A 198 8.08 1.90 -4.92
C LEU A 198 7.08 2.98 -5.33
N ALA A 199 7.42 4.26 -5.14
CA ALA A 199 6.55 5.36 -5.54
C ALA A 199 6.45 5.50 -7.07
N ARG A 200 7.53 5.28 -7.83
CA ARG A 200 7.47 5.25 -9.31
C ARG A 200 6.58 4.12 -9.80
N MET A 201 6.84 2.89 -9.33
CA MET A 201 6.03 1.73 -9.66
C MET A 201 4.54 1.96 -9.37
N ALA A 202 4.21 2.52 -8.19
CA ALA A 202 2.84 2.85 -7.84
C ALA A 202 2.16 3.81 -8.83
N ARG A 203 2.89 4.81 -9.33
CA ARG A 203 2.39 5.78 -10.32
C ARG A 203 2.30 5.19 -11.73
N GLU A 204 3.10 4.18 -12.05
CA GLU A 204 3.11 3.51 -13.36
C GLU A 204 1.99 2.47 -13.51
N TRP A 205 1.62 1.77 -12.42
CA TRP A 205 0.64 0.68 -12.49
C TRP A 205 -0.82 1.11 -12.65
N GLY A 206 -1.11 2.41 -12.61
CA GLY A 206 -2.45 2.93 -12.84
C GLY A 206 -3.50 2.39 -11.85
N GLU A 207 -4.73 2.22 -12.35
CA GLU A 207 -5.85 1.60 -11.63
C GLU A 207 -5.93 0.09 -11.84
#